data_AF-A0A2M6ZDW3-F1
#
_entry.id   AF-A0A2M6ZDW3-F1
#
_cell.length_a   1.000
_cell.length_b   1.000
_cell.length_c   1.000
_cell.angle_alpha   90.00
_cell.angle_beta   90.00
_cell.angle_gamma   90.00
#
_symmetry.space_group_name_H-M   'P 1'
#
loop_
_entity.id
_entity.type
_entity.pdbx_description
1 polymer ?
#
loop_
_entity_poly.entity_id
_entity_poly.type
_entity_poly.pdbx_seq_one_letter_code
_entity_poly.pdbx_strand_id
1 'polypeptide(L)'
;MLLTGYVKEIFRPECNPSFESVHCIAHLNEDIGEVLPYLNAVLGGTQYFEDPPLVMFHHHGKIIKVAPREIAVNALKDEIEADRILEWMRTEINQAWE
;
A
#
# COMPACT_ATOMS: atom_id res chain seq x y z
N MET A 1 -13.35 12.42 -0.37
CA MET A 1 -12.58 11.31 -0.97
C MET A 1 -11.34 11.85 -1.69
N LEU A 2 -10.17 11.66 -1.09
CA LEU A 2 -8.84 12.03 -1.59
C LEU A 2 -8.34 11.08 -2.70
N LEU A 3 -8.39 9.77 -2.47
CA LEU A 3 -7.91 8.75 -3.41
C LEU A 3 -9.08 8.16 -4.20
N THR A 4 -9.15 8.47 -5.49
CA THR A 4 -10.26 8.06 -6.37
C THR A 4 -10.03 6.73 -7.06
N GLY A 5 -8.78 6.34 -7.27
CA GLY A 5 -8.44 5.09 -7.92
C GLY A 5 -6.94 4.93 -8.15
N TYR A 6 -6.59 3.82 -8.80
CA TYR A 6 -5.21 3.43 -9.09
C TYR A 6 -5.18 2.45 -10.26
N VAL A 7 -3.99 2.29 -10.86
CA VAL A 7 -3.66 1.19 -11.78
C VAL A 7 -2.72 0.24 -11.05
N LYS A 8 -3.05 -1.05 -10.99
CA LYS A 8 -2.23 -2.07 -10.32
C LYS A 8 -1.41 -2.88 -11.31
N GLU A 9 -0.20 -3.23 -10.89
CA GLU A 9 0.71 -4.14 -11.57
C GLU A 9 1.01 -5.33 -10.66
N ILE A 10 0.72 -6.54 -11.14
CA ILE A 10 1.00 -7.80 -10.44
C ILE A 10 2.19 -8.48 -11.10
N PHE A 11 3.20 -8.85 -10.31
CA PHE A 11 4.41 -9.49 -10.83
C PHE A 11 4.97 -10.51 -9.85
N ARG A 12 5.78 -11.45 -10.36
CA ARG A 12 6.53 -12.38 -9.51
C ARG A 12 7.87 -11.76 -9.12
N PRO A 13 8.30 -11.89 -7.86
CA PRO A 13 9.61 -11.40 -7.46
C PRO A 13 10.74 -12.22 -8.10
N GLU A 14 11.73 -11.53 -8.68
CA GLU A 14 12.88 -12.19 -9.32
C GLU A 14 13.91 -12.73 -8.32
N CYS A 15 13.86 -12.29 -7.06
CA CYS A 15 14.87 -12.62 -6.05
C CYS A 15 14.83 -14.08 -5.59
N ASN A 16 13.68 -14.77 -5.72
CA ASN A 16 13.55 -16.18 -5.41
C ASN A 16 12.47 -16.85 -6.27
N PRO A 17 12.88 -17.62 -7.30
CA PRO A 17 11.95 -18.25 -8.25
C PRO A 17 11.10 -19.37 -7.63
N SER A 18 11.40 -19.81 -6.39
CA SER A 18 10.56 -20.76 -5.65
C SER A 18 9.40 -20.08 -4.91
N PHE A 19 9.32 -18.75 -4.87
CA PHE A 19 8.15 -18.09 -4.30
C PHE A 19 6.94 -18.26 -5.22
N GLU A 20 5.89 -18.88 -4.67
CA GLU A 20 4.58 -18.95 -5.34
C GLU A 20 3.79 -17.63 -5.19
N SER A 21 4.22 -16.75 -4.29
CA SER A 21 3.58 -15.46 -4.05
C SER A 21 3.86 -14.45 -5.17
N VAL A 22 2.93 -13.51 -5.35
CA VAL A 22 3.08 -12.34 -6.20
C VAL A 22 3.28 -11.07 -5.38
N HIS A 23 3.82 -10.05 -6.02
CA HIS A 23 3.89 -8.69 -5.51
C HIS A 23 2.91 -7.82 -6.29
N CYS A 24 2.48 -6.72 -5.67
CA CYS A 24 1.64 -5.71 -6.28
C CYS A 24 2.26 -4.33 -6.09
N ILE A 25 2.27 -3.53 -7.15
CA ILE A 25 2.44 -2.07 -7.08
C ILE A 25 1.17 -1.44 -7.63
N ALA A 26 0.53 -0.59 -6.85
CA ALA A 26 -0.60 0.22 -7.28
C ALA A 26 -0.14 1.67 -7.46
N HIS A 27 -0.20 2.15 -8.70
CA HIS A 27 0.08 3.53 -9.07
C HIS A 27 -1.16 4.38 -8.88
N LEU A 28 -1.10 5.34 -7.96
CA LEU A 28 -2.25 6.13 -7.54
C LEU A 28 -2.53 7.28 -8.52
N ASN A 29 -3.82 7.59 -8.70
CA ASN A 29 -4.24 8.73 -9.51
C ASN A 29 -3.82 10.06 -8.86
N GLU A 30 -4.05 10.18 -7.55
CA GLU A 30 -3.73 11.36 -6.75
C GLU A 30 -2.39 11.23 -6.01
N ASP A 31 -1.87 12.39 -5.58
CA ASP A 31 -0.78 12.43 -4.60
C ASP A 31 -1.39 12.44 -3.19
N ILE A 32 -1.07 11.42 -2.39
CA ILE A 32 -1.59 11.22 -1.03
C ILE A 32 -0.56 11.56 0.05
N GLY A 33 0.54 12.27 -0.28
CA GLY A 33 1.63 12.54 0.66
C GLY A 33 1.17 13.22 1.96
N GLU A 34 0.23 14.16 1.86
CA GLU A 34 -0.27 14.93 3.00
C GLU A 34 -1.10 14.09 3.98
N VAL A 35 -1.71 12.98 3.55
CA VAL A 35 -2.50 12.12 4.44
C VAL A 35 -1.64 11.11 5.21
N LEU A 36 -0.39 10.85 4.79
CA LEU A 36 0.45 9.80 5.38
C LEU A 36 0.70 9.93 6.90
N PRO A 37 0.91 11.14 7.48
CA PRO A 37 0.99 11.29 8.93
C PRO A 37 -0.30 10.87 9.66
N TYR A 38 -1.46 11.23 9.09
CA TYR A 38 -2.77 10.92 9.68
C TYR A 38 -3.08 9.43 9.57
N LEU A 39 -2.83 8.85 8.40
CA LEU A 39 -2.96 7.42 8.16
C LEU A 39 -2.08 6.61 9.13
N ASN A 40 -0.84 7.05 9.35
CA ASN A 40 0.05 6.45 10.34
C ASN A 40 -0.50 6.56 11.77
N ALA A 41 -1.07 7.72 12.15
CA ALA A 41 -1.66 7.93 13.46
C ALA A 41 -2.90 7.05 13.71
N VAL A 42 -3.71 6.79 12.68
CA VAL A 42 -4.93 5.97 12.76
C VAL A 42 -4.59 4.48 12.81
N LEU A 43 -3.69 4.01 11.93
CA LEU A 43 -3.43 2.58 11.75
C LEU A 43 -2.23 2.05 12.52
N GLY A 44 -1.35 2.92 13.03
CA GLY A 44 -0.14 2.53 13.75
C GLY A 44 0.89 1.85 12.86
N GLY A 45 1.50 2.62 11.95
CA GLY A 45 2.57 2.13 11.07
C GLY A 45 3.77 1.59 11.84
N THR A 46 4.46 0.61 11.25
CA THR A 46 5.70 0.06 11.82
C THR A 46 6.88 1.01 11.62
N GLN A 47 6.87 1.79 10.54
CA GLN A 47 7.85 2.82 10.23
C GLN A 47 7.18 3.98 9.51
N TYR A 48 7.63 5.20 9.81
CA TYR A 48 7.23 6.43 9.14
C TYR A 48 8.49 7.23 8.79
N PHE A 49 8.56 7.74 7.56
CA PHE A 49 9.62 8.60 7.06
C PHE A 49 9.01 9.94 6.66
N GLU A 50 9.71 11.04 6.93
CA GLU A 50 9.21 12.39 6.64
C GLU A 50 9.65 12.91 5.26
N ASP A 51 10.83 12.52 4.77
CA ASP A 51 11.39 13.01 3.50
C ASP A 51 12.15 11.90 2.73
N PRO A 52 11.58 11.34 1.65
CA PRO A 52 10.20 11.54 1.18
C PRO A 52 9.18 10.91 2.15
N PRO A 53 7.95 11.45 2.24
CA PRO A 53 6.96 10.96 3.19
C PRO A 53 6.49 9.55 2.82
N LEU A 54 6.53 8.62 3.77
CA LEU A 54 6.17 7.22 3.55
C LEU A 54 5.81 6.54 4.88
N VAL A 55 4.81 5.67 4.85
CA VAL A 55 4.47 4.79 5.98
C VAL A 55 4.53 3.32 5.55
N MET A 56 5.02 2.47 6.45
CA MET A 56 4.99 1.02 6.29
C MET A 56 4.07 0.39 7.32
N PHE A 57 3.35 -0.66 6.91
CA PHE A 57 2.52 -1.49 7.77
C PHE A 57 2.91 -2.95 7.64
N HIS A 58 2.73 -3.71 8.72
CA HIS A 58 2.79 -5.17 8.70
C HIS A 58 1.39 -5.74 8.88
N HIS A 59 0.95 -6.56 7.92
CA HIS A 59 -0.39 -7.15 7.95
C HIS A 59 -0.29 -8.64 7.57
N HIS A 60 -0.53 -9.54 8.54
CA HIS A 60 -0.47 -10.99 8.36
C HIS A 60 0.79 -11.50 7.62
N GLY A 61 1.96 -11.00 8.02
CA GLY A 61 3.24 -11.38 7.41
C GLY A 61 3.58 -10.67 6.11
N LYS A 62 2.71 -9.77 5.63
CA LYS A 62 2.97 -8.90 4.48
C LYS A 62 3.43 -7.53 4.94
N ILE A 63 4.20 -6.88 4.08
CA ILE A 63 4.59 -5.49 4.15
C ILE A 63 3.72 -4.72 3.17
N ILE A 64 3.09 -3.66 3.67
CA ILE A 64 2.36 -2.68 2.87
C ILE A 64 3.13 -1.37 2.99
N LYS A 65 3.73 -0.92 1.89
CA LYS A 65 4.39 0.37 1.76
C LYS A 65 3.40 1.35 1.14
N VAL A 66 3.19 2.49 1.77
CA VAL A 66 2.32 3.57 1.25
C VAL A 66 3.17 4.82 1.09
N ALA A 67 3.31 5.25 -0.16
CA ALA A 67 4.04 6.44 -0.59
C ALA A 67 3.08 7.39 -1.32
N PRO A 68 3.50 8.63 -1.63
CA PRO A 68 2.61 9.67 -2.15
C PRO A 68 1.88 9.28 -3.43
N ARG A 69 2.50 8.50 -4.31
CA ARG A 69 1.91 8.08 -5.59
C ARG A 69 1.86 6.56 -5.80
N GLU A 70 2.16 5.78 -4.76
CA GLU A 70 2.17 4.33 -4.89
C GLU A 70 1.82 3.60 -3.58
N ILE A 71 1.19 2.44 -3.72
CA ILE A 71 1.08 1.43 -2.66
C ILE A 71 1.75 0.15 -3.15
N ALA A 72 2.71 -0.38 -2.40
CA ALA A 72 3.36 -1.65 -2.72
C ALA A 72 3.06 -2.69 -1.65
N VAL A 73 2.69 -3.90 -2.08
CA VAL A 73 2.36 -5.03 -1.22
C VAL A 73 3.17 -6.24 -1.65
N ASN A 74 3.85 -6.88 -0.71
CA ASN A 74 4.61 -8.11 -0.97
C ASN A 74 3.85 -9.37 -0.55
N ALA A 75 4.41 -10.52 -0.91
CA ALA A 75 3.99 -11.84 -0.43
C ALA A 75 2.47 -12.11 -0.53
N LEU A 76 1.84 -11.62 -1.61
CA LEU A 76 0.43 -11.87 -1.91
C LEU A 76 0.26 -13.28 -2.45
N LYS A 77 -0.81 -13.95 -2.04
CA LYS A 77 -1.21 -15.25 -2.57
C LYS A 77 -1.60 -15.15 -4.05
N ASP A 78 -2.40 -14.14 -4.39
CA ASP A 78 -2.95 -13.94 -5.73
C ASP A 78 -3.42 -12.49 -5.91
N GLU A 79 -3.87 -12.16 -7.13
CA GLU A 79 -4.39 -10.84 -7.48
C GLU A 79 -5.66 -10.46 -6.69
N ILE A 80 -6.47 -11.44 -6.27
CA ILE A 80 -7.70 -11.19 -5.50
C ILE A 80 -7.35 -10.69 -4.09
N GLU A 81 -6.31 -11.24 -3.48
CA GLU A 81 -5.80 -10.72 -2.21
C GLU A 81 -5.26 -9.29 -2.37
N ALA A 82 -4.60 -8.99 -3.49
CA ALA A 82 -4.16 -7.63 -3.80
C ALA A 82 -5.33 -6.64 -3.82
N ASP A 83 -6.43 -6.99 -4.52
CA ASP A 83 -7.62 -6.14 -4.60
C ASP A 83 -8.23 -5.84 -3.23
N ARG A 84 -8.31 -6.84 -2.36
CA ARG A 84 -8.86 -6.65 -1.01
C ARG A 84 -8.01 -5.70 -0.17
N ILE A 85 -6.68 -5.86 -0.23
CA ILE A 85 -5.76 -5.00 0.52
C ILE A 85 -5.79 -3.57 -0.04
N LEU A 86 -5.80 -3.41 -1.36
CA LEU A 86 -5.80 -2.08 -1.97
C LEU A 86 -7.12 -1.34 -1.75
N GLU A 87 -8.27 -2.01 -1.81
CA GLU A 87 -9.56 -1.37 -1.52
C GLU A 87 -9.71 -1.02 -0.04
N TRP A 88 -9.22 -1.88 0.86
CA TRP A 88 -9.10 -1.54 2.28
C TRP A 88 -8.21 -0.30 2.47
N MET A 89 -7.01 -0.29 1.91
CA MET A 89 -6.10 0.87 2.01
C MET A 89 -6.73 2.14 1.46
N ARG A 90 -7.42 2.07 0.33
CA ARG A 90 -8.14 3.21 -0.24
C ARG A 90 -9.21 3.74 0.72
N THR A 91 -9.92 2.85 1.39
CA THR A 91 -10.93 3.22 2.41
C THR A 91 -10.26 3.95 3.58
N GLU A 92 -9.20 3.38 4.15
CA GLU A 92 -8.48 3.99 5.28
C GLU A 92 -7.85 5.34 4.91
N ILE A 93 -7.25 5.45 3.72
CA ILE A 93 -6.70 6.71 3.21
C ILE A 93 -7.77 7.79 3.13
N ASN A 94 -8.94 7.45 2.62
CA ASN A 94 -10.04 8.41 2.49
C ASN A 94 -10.65 8.79 3.84
N GLN A 95 -10.75 7.83 4.77
CA GLN A 95 -11.25 8.08 6.12
C GLN A 95 -10.29 8.91 6.95
N ALA A 96 -8.97 8.68 6.84
CA ALA A 96 -7.96 9.46 7.55
C ALA A 96 -7.84 10.92 7.05
N TRP A 97 -8.38 11.22 5.86
CA TRP A 97 -8.40 12.57 5.29
C TRP A 97 -9.66 13.38 5.64
N GLU A 98 -10.75 12.72 6.01
CA GLU A 98 -12.01 13.35 6.43
C GLU A 98 -11.97 13.79 7.90
#